data_AF-A0AAE1D3T4-F1
#
_entry.id   AF-A0AAE1D3T4-F1
#
_cell.length_a   1.000
_cell.length_b   1.000
_cell.length_c   1.000
_cell.angle_alpha   90.00
_cell.angle_beta   90.00
_cell.angle_gamma   90.00
#
_symmetry.space_group_name_H-M   'P 1'
#
loop_
_entity.id
_entity.type
_entity.pdbx_description
1 polymer ?
#
loop_
_entity_poly.entity_id
_entity_poly.type
_entity_poly.pdbx_seq_one_letter_code
_entity_poly.pdbx_strand_id
1 'polypeptide(L)'
;MQEIAHFVININSSEYTDIVLEGDSWMDTQLQVCSRDVVTNTCKYHLQQEIRVGIRDDTGKPNGSPLVLYKPVYRVRLNEVTRIPIIVADNDGDIPRCRPARFVELSFIRPIMGTNITRDCVVIVSAFESDGFNDGDWGIVNMIVEDVPIDTINMGGFIYQGKMDTLGQTQVQFLIQTLANLTNPEFVAPTPCVNGTEAHVPSYYMYSGTTLRLPLHAQASTENFVDVDIERFHITSMPIQNLSLAPPTPAPGRPLTDNVWMTQLSWKLDVHESAHYLLQAIAVDTRGFDSLDCSFDVQVEVVNYTKQPSKVGPYFPYFPDPGAVSCLQDAICSLPIYANTDDPTANITNIEITSSSAELGNPTALWVGPSTFMNESLYQADITFSSSQTGDKQLCVRATDSYG
;
A
#
# COMPACT_ATOMS: atom_id res chain seq x y z
N MET A 1 -2.61 -18.55 12.72
CA MET A 1 -1.17 -18.24 12.78
C MET A 1 -0.74 -18.19 11.32
N GLN A 2 -0.38 -17.03 10.81
CA GLN A 2 -0.20 -16.82 9.37
C GLN A 2 1.30 -16.62 9.12
N GLU A 3 1.88 -17.54 8.36
CA GLU A 3 3.32 -17.63 8.11
C GLU A 3 3.70 -16.68 6.99
N ILE A 4 4.72 -15.85 7.23
CA ILE A 4 5.30 -14.93 6.25
C ILE A 4 6.53 -15.63 5.68
N ALA A 5 6.51 -15.96 4.39
CA ALA A 5 7.68 -16.48 3.70
C ALA A 5 8.67 -15.35 3.41
N HIS A 6 9.93 -15.53 3.83
CA HIS A 6 11.06 -14.64 3.52
C HIS A 6 12.11 -15.44 2.75
N PHE A 7 12.61 -14.92 1.64
CA PHE A 7 13.61 -15.57 0.81
C PHE A 7 14.80 -14.65 0.52
N VAL A 8 15.99 -15.24 0.48
CA VAL A 8 17.23 -14.61 0.02
C VAL A 8 17.67 -15.37 -1.22
N ILE A 9 17.57 -14.73 -2.38
CA ILE A 9 17.98 -15.30 -3.67
C ILE A 9 19.42 -14.84 -3.95
N ASN A 10 20.30 -15.79 -4.22
CA ASN A 10 21.68 -15.51 -4.60
C ASN A 10 21.82 -15.75 -6.11
N ILE A 11 21.96 -14.67 -6.88
CA ILE A 11 21.91 -14.70 -8.34
C ILE A 11 23.34 -14.63 -8.87
N ASN A 12 23.77 -15.68 -9.55
CA ASN A 12 25.05 -15.72 -10.25
C ASN A 12 24.77 -15.69 -11.76
N SER A 13 24.86 -14.49 -12.34
CA SER A 13 24.65 -14.19 -13.77
C SER A 13 23.20 -14.17 -14.29
N SER A 14 23.02 -13.54 -15.45
CA SER A 14 21.73 -13.26 -16.12
C SER A 14 21.10 -14.53 -16.71
N GLU A 15 20.39 -15.28 -15.88
CA GLU A 15 19.52 -16.39 -16.29
C GLU A 15 18.17 -16.34 -15.55
N TYR A 16 17.13 -16.87 -16.19
CA TYR A 16 15.84 -17.11 -15.55
C TYR A 16 16.00 -18.09 -14.39
N THR A 17 15.51 -17.72 -13.21
CA THR A 17 15.59 -18.56 -12.02
C THR A 17 14.19 -19.08 -11.65
N ASP A 18 14.08 -20.40 -11.44
CA ASP A 18 12.87 -21.01 -10.90
C ASP A 18 12.74 -20.66 -9.41
N ILE A 19 11.61 -20.06 -9.04
CA ILE A 19 11.28 -19.74 -7.65
C ILE A 19 10.38 -20.85 -7.12
N VAL A 20 10.85 -21.57 -6.08
CA VAL A 20 10.04 -22.54 -5.34
C VAL A 20 9.40 -21.83 -4.15
N LEU A 21 8.07 -21.82 -4.13
CA LEU A 21 7.27 -21.23 -3.05
C LEU A 21 6.97 -22.30 -2.00
N GLU A 22 7.23 -22.00 -0.72
CA GLU A 22 6.81 -22.80 0.42
C GLU A 22 6.11 -21.90 1.45
N GLY A 23 5.02 -22.38 2.06
CA GLY A 23 4.30 -21.72 3.15
C GLY A 23 2.93 -22.35 3.42
N ASP A 24 2.19 -21.80 4.39
CA ASP A 24 0.90 -22.33 4.85
C ASP A 24 -0.36 -21.53 4.41
N SER A 25 -0.23 -20.40 3.69
CA SER A 25 -1.37 -19.65 3.09
C SER A 25 -1.99 -20.35 1.86
N TRP A 26 -1.67 -21.62 1.70
CA TRP A 26 -1.96 -22.47 0.55
C TRP A 26 -3.17 -23.38 0.80
N MET A 27 -3.94 -23.19 1.89
CA MET A 27 -5.09 -24.04 2.20
C MET A 27 -6.09 -24.14 1.04
N ASP A 28 -6.30 -23.07 0.26
CA ASP A 28 -7.15 -23.11 -0.94
C ASP A 28 -6.43 -23.65 -2.19
N THR A 29 -5.10 -23.72 -2.19
CA THR A 29 -4.35 -24.40 -3.28
C THR A 29 -4.28 -25.91 -3.10
N GLN A 30 -4.55 -26.42 -1.88
CA GLN A 30 -4.82 -27.86 -1.67
C GLN A 30 -6.10 -28.33 -2.41
N LEU A 31 -6.95 -27.39 -2.85
CA LEU A 31 -8.10 -27.68 -3.72
C LEU A 31 -7.69 -27.90 -5.18
N GLN A 32 -6.42 -27.70 -5.54
CA GLN A 32 -5.92 -28.06 -6.86
C GLN A 32 -5.27 -29.43 -6.84
N VAL A 33 -5.86 -30.36 -7.59
CA VAL A 33 -5.25 -31.67 -7.86
C VAL A 33 -3.96 -31.44 -8.66
N CYS A 34 -2.83 -31.39 -7.98
CA CYS A 34 -1.51 -31.54 -8.60
C CYS A 34 -1.37 -33.00 -9.06
N SER A 35 -1.71 -33.26 -10.31
CA SER A 35 -1.49 -34.60 -10.89
C SER A 35 0.00 -34.80 -11.17
N ARG A 36 0.67 -35.67 -10.40
CA ARG A 36 1.98 -36.24 -10.75
C ARG A 36 1.82 -37.31 -11.85
N ASP A 37 1.21 -36.96 -12.97
CA ASP A 37 1.25 -37.82 -14.15
C ASP A 37 2.41 -37.40 -15.04
N VAL A 38 3.25 -38.37 -15.40
CA VAL A 38 4.57 -38.20 -16.06
C VAL A 38 4.45 -37.61 -17.47
N VAL A 39 3.20 -37.48 -17.98
CA VAL A 39 2.89 -37.02 -19.33
C VAL A 39 2.32 -35.59 -19.38
N THR A 40 1.72 -35.07 -18.30
CA THR A 40 1.00 -33.78 -18.34
C THR A 40 1.51 -32.70 -17.39
N ASN A 41 2.32 -33.04 -16.38
CA ASN A 41 3.00 -32.11 -15.46
C ASN A 41 2.25 -30.78 -15.20
N THR A 42 0.97 -30.86 -14.81
CA THR A 42 0.13 -29.67 -14.64
C THR A 42 0.20 -29.15 -13.21
N CYS A 43 1.36 -28.66 -12.79
CA CYS A 43 1.39 -27.68 -11.71
C CYS A 43 0.81 -26.37 -12.26
N LYS A 44 -0.26 -25.89 -11.63
CA LYS A 44 -1.05 -24.73 -12.07
C LYS A 44 -0.47 -23.39 -11.61
N TYR A 45 0.84 -23.35 -11.34
CA TYR A 45 1.57 -22.13 -11.03
C TYR A 45 2.90 -22.11 -11.77
N HIS A 46 3.26 -20.93 -12.29
CA HIS A 46 4.50 -20.67 -12.99
C HIS A 46 4.88 -19.23 -12.70
N LEU A 47 6.02 -19.07 -12.04
CA LEU A 47 6.63 -17.78 -11.74
C LEU A 47 8.02 -17.78 -12.36
N GLN A 48 8.30 -16.70 -13.08
CA GLN A 48 9.56 -16.42 -13.74
C GLN A 48 9.88 -14.95 -13.46
N GLN A 49 11.11 -14.69 -13.05
CA GLN A 49 11.62 -13.34 -12.86
C GLN A 49 12.79 -13.11 -13.80
N GLU A 50 12.72 -12.04 -14.59
CA GLU A 50 13.85 -11.58 -15.41
C GLU A 50 14.67 -10.60 -14.58
N ILE A 51 15.96 -10.90 -14.40
CA ILE A 51 16.86 -10.08 -13.61
C ILE A 51 17.98 -9.57 -14.50
N ARG A 52 18.09 -8.25 -14.60
CA ARG A 52 19.14 -7.58 -15.35
C ARG A 52 20.23 -7.12 -14.41
N VAL A 53 21.43 -7.64 -14.62
CA VAL A 53 22.59 -7.33 -13.79
C VAL A 53 23.29 -6.07 -14.29
N GLY A 54 23.74 -5.24 -13.35
CA GLY A 54 24.47 -4.00 -13.64
C GLY A 54 24.28 -2.99 -12.53
N ILE A 55 24.98 -1.86 -12.65
CA ILE A 55 24.78 -0.68 -11.81
C ILE A 55 24.21 0.40 -12.72
N ARG A 56 23.11 1.02 -12.30
CA ARG A 56 22.50 2.15 -13.01
C ARG A 56 23.34 3.40 -12.81
N ASP A 57 23.44 4.23 -13.84
CA ASP A 57 24.21 5.48 -13.81
C ASP A 57 23.50 6.62 -13.08
N ASP A 58 22.18 6.59 -12.97
CA ASP A 58 21.35 7.57 -12.26
C ASP A 58 21.33 7.36 -10.75
N THR A 59 21.13 6.12 -10.28
CA THR A 59 21.04 5.79 -8.84
C THR A 59 22.37 5.35 -8.24
N GLY A 60 23.34 4.94 -9.07
CA GLY A 60 24.61 4.36 -8.63
C GLY A 60 24.47 3.00 -7.94
N LYS A 61 23.30 2.36 -8.06
CA LYS A 61 22.96 1.06 -7.46
C LYS A 61 22.46 0.08 -8.54
N PRO A 62 22.42 -1.23 -8.27
CA PRO A 62 21.68 -2.17 -9.11
C PRO A 62 20.19 -1.84 -9.16
N ASN A 63 19.52 -2.24 -10.23
CA ASN A 63 18.07 -2.11 -10.36
C ASN A 63 17.34 -2.91 -9.27
N GLY A 64 16.46 -2.24 -8.52
CA GLY A 64 15.41 -2.88 -7.75
C GLY A 64 14.33 -3.42 -8.68
N SER A 65 13.76 -4.57 -8.38
CA SER A 65 12.54 -4.99 -9.08
C SER A 65 11.33 -4.28 -8.44
N PRO A 66 10.25 -4.02 -9.20
CA PRO A 66 9.03 -3.46 -8.63
C PRO A 66 8.54 -4.30 -7.46
N LEU A 67 8.21 -3.61 -6.37
CA LEU A 67 7.49 -4.17 -5.24
C LEU A 67 6.04 -4.40 -5.66
N VAL A 68 5.50 -5.58 -5.37
CA VAL A 68 4.11 -5.92 -5.71
C VAL A 68 3.46 -6.62 -4.54
N LEU A 69 2.33 -6.08 -4.06
CA LEU A 69 1.57 -6.67 -2.96
C LEU A 69 0.15 -6.99 -3.45
N TYR A 70 -0.26 -8.24 -3.28
CA TYR A 70 -1.55 -8.76 -3.74
C TYR A 70 -1.99 -9.99 -2.94
N LYS A 71 -3.29 -10.28 -2.98
CA LYS A 71 -3.87 -11.47 -2.34
C LYS A 71 -3.76 -12.68 -3.26
N PRO A 72 -3.46 -13.90 -2.76
CA PRO A 72 -3.32 -15.07 -3.62
C PRO A 72 -4.64 -15.59 -4.22
N VAL A 73 -5.80 -15.27 -3.62
CA VAL A 73 -7.12 -15.74 -4.07
C VAL A 73 -8.16 -14.63 -3.96
N TYR A 74 -8.88 -14.38 -5.04
CA TYR A 74 -10.00 -13.44 -5.09
C TYR A 74 -11.29 -14.17 -5.40
N ARG A 75 -12.36 -13.80 -4.70
CA ARG A 75 -13.72 -14.27 -4.97
C ARG A 75 -14.47 -13.14 -5.67
N VAL A 76 -15.04 -13.43 -6.83
CA VAL A 76 -15.77 -12.47 -7.65
C VAL A 76 -17.21 -12.93 -7.83
N ARG A 77 -18.14 -11.99 -7.89
CA ARG A 77 -19.55 -12.32 -8.07
C ARG A 77 -19.84 -12.60 -9.56
N LEU A 78 -20.66 -13.62 -9.83
CA LEU A 78 -21.17 -13.87 -11.17
C LEU A 78 -22.05 -12.71 -11.66
N ASN A 79 -22.05 -12.51 -12.97
CA ASN A 79 -22.83 -11.47 -13.65
C ASN A 79 -22.49 -10.03 -13.21
N GLU A 80 -21.31 -9.85 -12.64
CA GLU A 80 -20.74 -8.55 -12.27
C GLU A 80 -19.33 -8.37 -12.85
N VAL A 81 -18.91 -7.11 -12.94
CA VAL A 81 -17.53 -6.75 -13.28
C VAL A 81 -16.80 -6.39 -11.99
N THR A 82 -15.79 -7.18 -11.63
CA THR A 82 -14.95 -6.89 -10.47
C THR A 82 -13.64 -6.24 -10.91
N ARG A 83 -13.23 -5.19 -10.21
CA ARG A 83 -11.96 -4.48 -10.43
C ARG A 83 -11.05 -4.75 -9.24
N ILE A 84 -9.88 -5.32 -9.51
CA ILE A 84 -8.87 -5.69 -8.50
C ILE A 84 -7.63 -4.83 -8.76
N PRO A 85 -7.41 -3.76 -7.97
CA PRO A 85 -6.18 -2.98 -8.07
C PRO A 85 -5.02 -3.79 -7.48
N ILE A 86 -3.99 -4.05 -8.29
CA ILE A 86 -2.72 -4.62 -7.83
C ILE A 86 -1.81 -3.45 -7.51
N ILE A 87 -1.42 -3.31 -6.24
CA ILE A 87 -0.52 -2.24 -5.84
C ILE A 87 0.92 -2.58 -6.17
N VAL A 88 1.58 -1.61 -6.77
CA VAL A 88 2.94 -1.70 -7.27
C VAL A 88 3.67 -0.42 -6.91
N ALA A 89 4.92 -0.57 -6.49
CA ALA A 89 5.85 0.52 -6.25
C ALA A 89 7.19 0.18 -6.88
N ASP A 90 7.92 1.21 -7.31
CA ASP A 90 9.32 1.09 -7.69
C ASP A 90 10.17 2.04 -6.84
N ASN A 91 11.31 1.54 -6.35
CA ASN A 91 12.19 2.28 -5.44
C ASN A 91 13.25 3.12 -6.16
N ASP A 92 13.46 2.90 -7.46
CA ASP A 92 14.45 3.61 -8.28
C ASP A 92 13.84 4.80 -9.05
N GLY A 93 12.52 5.01 -8.91
CA GLY A 93 11.80 6.12 -9.53
C GLY A 93 11.29 5.82 -10.93
N ASP A 94 11.27 4.55 -11.32
CA ASP A 94 10.74 4.10 -12.59
C ASP A 94 9.21 3.97 -12.56
N ILE A 95 8.58 3.88 -13.73
CA ILE A 95 7.13 3.79 -13.85
C ILE A 95 6.73 2.32 -14.02
N PRO A 96 6.04 1.72 -13.04
CA PRO A 96 5.53 0.37 -13.19
C PRO A 96 4.46 0.33 -14.29
N ARG A 97 4.50 -0.71 -15.13
CA ARG A 97 3.49 -0.96 -16.16
C ARG A 97 3.06 -2.41 -16.15
N CYS A 98 1.76 -2.62 -16.17
CA CYS A 98 1.20 -3.96 -16.14
C CYS A 98 0.72 -4.44 -17.51
N ARG A 99 0.91 -5.75 -17.74
CA ARG A 99 0.39 -6.44 -18.92
C ARG A 99 0.09 -7.92 -18.62
N PRO A 100 -0.76 -8.57 -19.42
CA PRO A 100 -0.86 -10.03 -19.37
C PRO A 100 0.48 -10.70 -19.67
N ALA A 101 0.74 -11.83 -19.01
CA ALA A 101 1.86 -12.70 -19.34
C ALA A 101 1.72 -13.26 -20.76
N ARG A 102 2.84 -13.52 -21.44
CA ARG A 102 2.92 -13.99 -22.84
C ARG A 102 4.00 -15.04 -23.03
N PHE A 103 3.80 -15.91 -24.03
CA PHE A 103 4.79 -16.92 -24.46
C PHE A 103 5.33 -17.75 -23.29
N VAL A 104 6.62 -17.61 -22.97
CA VAL A 104 7.32 -18.35 -21.92
C VAL A 104 6.79 -18.02 -20.52
N GLU A 105 6.38 -16.77 -20.28
CA GLU A 105 5.82 -16.31 -19.00
C GLU A 105 4.48 -16.98 -18.65
N LEU A 106 3.77 -17.50 -19.67
CA LEU A 106 2.55 -18.29 -19.47
C LEU A 106 2.86 -19.76 -19.25
N SER A 107 3.99 -20.27 -19.76
CA SER A 107 4.28 -21.71 -19.80
C SER A 107 3.06 -22.49 -20.32
N PHE A 108 2.51 -23.41 -19.52
CA PHE A 108 1.29 -24.18 -19.84
C PHE A 108 0.00 -23.62 -19.19
N ILE A 109 0.08 -22.47 -18.53
CA ILE A 109 -1.05 -21.85 -17.84
C ILE A 109 -2.00 -21.24 -18.85
N ARG A 110 -3.29 -21.53 -18.70
CA ARG A 110 -4.37 -20.87 -19.41
C ARG A 110 -4.99 -19.82 -18.47
N PRO A 111 -4.78 -18.52 -18.72
CA PRO A 111 -5.46 -17.48 -17.96
C PRO A 111 -6.97 -17.65 -18.05
N ILE A 112 -7.67 -17.26 -16.99
CA ILE A 112 -9.13 -17.23 -16.97
C ILE A 112 -9.64 -16.29 -18.07
N MET A 113 -10.71 -16.70 -18.76
CA MET A 113 -11.33 -15.86 -19.79
C MET A 113 -11.97 -14.63 -19.13
N GLY A 114 -12.41 -13.64 -19.91
CA GLY A 114 -13.10 -12.47 -19.35
C GLY A 114 -12.23 -11.54 -18.49
N THR A 115 -10.91 -11.74 -18.45
CA THR A 115 -9.99 -10.85 -17.73
C THR A 115 -9.28 -9.87 -18.65
N ASN A 116 -9.17 -8.62 -18.20
CA ASN A 116 -8.37 -7.59 -18.83
C ASN A 116 -7.43 -6.96 -17.80
N ILE A 117 -6.17 -6.74 -18.16
CA ILE A 117 -5.15 -6.14 -17.29
C ILE A 117 -4.80 -4.78 -17.87
N THR A 118 -5.04 -3.71 -17.11
CA THR A 118 -4.68 -2.35 -17.51
C THR A 118 -3.20 -2.09 -17.30
N ARG A 119 -2.67 -1.03 -17.92
CA ARG A 119 -1.28 -0.59 -17.71
C ARG A 119 -1.03 -0.09 -16.30
N ASP A 120 -2.06 0.44 -15.65
CA ASP A 120 -2.02 0.94 -14.27
C ASP A 120 -2.30 -0.18 -13.24
N CYS A 121 -2.04 -1.44 -13.63
CA CYS A 121 -2.08 -2.60 -12.74
C CYS A 121 -3.46 -2.91 -12.13
N VAL A 122 -4.54 -2.59 -12.84
CA VAL A 122 -5.90 -3.00 -12.46
C VAL A 122 -6.31 -4.23 -13.27
N VAL A 123 -6.67 -5.31 -12.57
CA VAL A 123 -7.24 -6.52 -13.17
C VAL A 123 -8.76 -6.38 -13.16
N ILE A 124 -9.36 -6.41 -14.34
CA ILE A 124 -10.80 -6.34 -14.55
C ILE A 124 -11.29 -7.74 -14.89
N VAL A 125 -12.21 -8.28 -14.10
CA VAL A 125 -12.79 -9.61 -14.28
C VAL A 125 -14.27 -9.46 -14.62
N SER A 126 -14.66 -9.87 -15.82
CA SER A 126 -16.05 -9.88 -16.29
C SER A 126 -16.60 -11.32 -16.23
N ALA A 127 -17.20 -11.70 -15.10
CA ALA A 127 -17.61 -13.07 -14.82
C ALA A 127 -19.09 -13.33 -15.21
N PHE A 128 -19.46 -13.10 -16.47
CA PHE A 128 -20.84 -13.29 -16.94
C PHE A 128 -21.14 -14.74 -17.32
N GLU A 129 -22.29 -15.26 -16.90
CA GLU A 129 -22.72 -16.62 -17.26
C GLU A 129 -22.88 -16.78 -18.78
N SER A 130 -23.20 -15.70 -19.51
CA SER A 130 -23.26 -15.68 -20.97
C SER A 130 -21.92 -16.00 -21.65
N ASP A 131 -20.81 -15.79 -20.95
CA ASP A 131 -19.45 -16.05 -21.43
C ASP A 131 -18.92 -17.42 -20.96
N GLY A 132 -19.78 -18.23 -20.33
CA GLY A 132 -19.49 -19.61 -19.93
C GLY A 132 -18.99 -19.78 -18.50
N PHE A 133 -19.08 -18.75 -17.67
CA PHE A 133 -18.80 -18.84 -16.24
C PHE A 133 -19.94 -19.52 -15.48
N ASN A 134 -19.60 -20.33 -14.49
CA ASN A 134 -20.53 -20.99 -13.57
C ASN A 134 -20.16 -20.71 -12.12
N ASP A 135 -21.09 -21.03 -11.22
CA ASP A 135 -20.86 -20.93 -9.77
C ASP A 135 -19.79 -21.93 -9.34
N GLY A 136 -18.77 -21.44 -8.63
CA GLY A 136 -17.63 -22.22 -8.16
C GLY A 136 -16.52 -22.46 -9.17
N ASP A 137 -16.57 -21.86 -10.37
CA ASP A 137 -15.47 -21.97 -11.33
C ASP A 137 -14.20 -21.32 -10.77
N TRP A 138 -13.05 -21.93 -11.11
CA TRP A 138 -11.73 -21.46 -10.75
C TRP A 138 -10.94 -21.08 -11.99
N GLY A 139 -10.18 -20.01 -11.88
CA GLY A 139 -9.21 -19.65 -12.91
C GLY A 139 -8.02 -18.88 -12.37
N ILE A 140 -7.04 -18.67 -13.24
CA ILE A 140 -5.76 -18.06 -12.89
C ILE A 140 -5.64 -16.73 -13.61
N VAL A 141 -5.26 -15.69 -12.88
CA VAL A 141 -4.73 -14.46 -13.47
C VAL A 141 -3.21 -14.56 -13.46
N ASN A 142 -2.59 -14.24 -14.59
CA ASN A 142 -1.14 -14.23 -14.73
C ASN A 142 -0.71 -12.96 -15.48
N MET A 143 0.03 -12.10 -14.81
CA MET A 143 0.43 -10.78 -15.31
C MET A 143 1.89 -10.49 -15.01
N ILE A 144 2.46 -9.57 -15.79
CA ILE A 144 3.81 -9.06 -15.61
C ILE A 144 3.72 -7.60 -15.23
N VAL A 145 4.45 -7.24 -14.18
CA VAL A 145 4.75 -5.89 -13.77
C VAL A 145 6.11 -5.53 -14.33
N GLU A 146 6.10 -4.67 -15.34
CA GLU A 146 7.30 -4.16 -16.00
C GLU A 146 7.78 -2.92 -15.29
N ASP A 147 9.09 -2.83 -15.18
CA ASP A 147 9.80 -1.67 -14.65
C ASP A 147 10.32 -0.81 -15.81
N VAL A 148 9.75 0.38 -15.99
CA VAL A 148 10.01 1.22 -17.17
C VAL A 148 10.64 2.55 -16.78
N PRO A 149 11.89 2.82 -17.17
CA PRO A 149 12.56 4.04 -16.80
C PRO A 149 11.92 5.26 -17.44
N ILE A 150 11.93 6.38 -16.71
CA ILE A 150 11.44 7.66 -17.20
C ILE A 150 12.40 8.22 -18.25
N ASP A 151 13.70 8.15 -17.95
CA ASP A 151 14.80 8.68 -18.73
C ASP A 151 15.71 7.58 -19.29
N THR A 152 16.68 7.95 -20.12
CA THR A 152 17.65 6.97 -20.66
C THR A 152 18.63 6.56 -19.58
N ILE A 153 18.81 5.24 -19.39
CA ILE A 153 19.66 4.68 -18.32
C ILE A 153 20.77 3.84 -18.94
N ASN A 154 22.00 4.00 -18.44
CA ASN A 154 23.11 3.12 -18.73
C ASN A 154 23.32 2.15 -17.57
N MET A 155 23.12 0.86 -17.83
CA MET A 155 23.26 -0.19 -16.84
C MET A 155 24.14 -1.31 -17.37
N GLY A 156 25.29 -1.51 -16.73
CA GLY A 156 26.23 -2.59 -17.10
C GLY A 156 26.77 -2.48 -18.53
N GLY A 157 26.82 -1.27 -19.10
CA GLY A 157 27.25 -1.03 -20.49
C GLY A 157 26.14 -1.16 -21.54
N PHE A 158 24.91 -1.43 -21.13
CA PHE A 158 23.72 -1.41 -21.98
C PHE A 158 22.95 -0.10 -21.80
N ILE A 159 22.44 0.45 -22.90
CA ILE A 159 21.63 1.67 -22.89
C ILE A 159 20.16 1.30 -23.02
N TYR A 160 19.37 1.72 -22.04
CA TYR A 160 17.93 1.53 -21.99
C TYR A 160 17.25 2.84 -22.31
N GLN A 161 16.49 2.87 -23.40
CA GLN A 161 15.81 4.03 -23.94
C GLN A 161 14.49 4.31 -23.21
N GLY A 162 14.58 4.74 -21.94
CA GLY A 162 13.46 5.27 -21.16
C GLY A 162 12.16 4.51 -21.35
N LYS A 163 11.09 5.26 -21.65
CA LYS A 163 9.71 4.77 -21.80
C LYS A 163 9.48 3.63 -22.81
N MET A 164 10.49 3.23 -23.59
CA MET A 164 10.42 2.14 -24.56
C MET A 164 11.00 0.82 -24.05
N ASP A 165 11.97 0.85 -23.15
CA ASP A 165 12.64 -0.35 -22.67
C ASP A 165 12.16 -0.73 -21.26
N THR A 166 12.37 -1.99 -20.90
CA THR A 166 12.05 -2.51 -19.57
C THR A 166 13.35 -2.92 -18.88
N LEU A 167 13.54 -2.45 -17.65
CA LEU A 167 14.73 -2.74 -16.84
C LEU A 167 14.60 -4.01 -16.02
N GLY A 168 13.40 -4.27 -15.51
CA GLY A 168 13.08 -5.43 -14.70
C GLY A 168 11.63 -5.85 -14.89
N GLN A 169 11.34 -7.10 -14.52
CA GLN A 169 9.98 -7.64 -14.60
C GLN A 169 9.69 -8.51 -13.39
N THR A 170 8.54 -8.28 -12.76
CA THR A 170 8.02 -9.10 -11.66
C THR A 170 6.73 -9.79 -12.12
N GLN A 171 6.69 -11.12 -12.06
CA GLN A 171 5.49 -11.88 -12.38
C GLN A 171 4.54 -11.94 -11.18
N VAL A 172 3.25 -11.72 -11.45
CA VAL A 172 2.17 -11.73 -10.47
C VAL A 172 1.13 -12.75 -10.90
N GLN A 173 0.77 -13.64 -9.97
CA GLN A 173 -0.15 -14.74 -10.26
C GLN A 173 -1.04 -15.04 -9.06
N PHE A 174 -2.35 -15.01 -9.28
CA PHE A 174 -3.35 -15.29 -8.25
C PHE A 174 -4.56 -16.02 -8.85
N LEU A 175 -5.37 -16.61 -7.98
CA LEU A 175 -6.59 -17.31 -8.36
C LEU A 175 -7.82 -16.42 -8.30
N ILE A 176 -8.76 -16.68 -9.19
CA ILE A 176 -10.13 -16.20 -9.13
C ILE A 176 -11.05 -17.39 -8.88
N GLN A 177 -11.99 -17.24 -7.96
CA GLN A 177 -13.16 -18.09 -7.82
C GLN A 177 -14.43 -17.29 -8.13
N THR A 178 -15.27 -17.76 -9.03
CA THR A 178 -16.57 -17.15 -9.31
C THR A 178 -17.65 -17.69 -8.38
N LEU A 179 -18.51 -16.83 -7.85
CA LEU A 179 -19.59 -17.21 -6.95
C LEU A 179 -20.90 -16.52 -7.34
N ALA A 180 -22.00 -17.26 -7.39
CA ALA A 180 -23.33 -16.72 -7.64
C ALA A 180 -23.79 -15.81 -6.50
N ASN A 181 -23.51 -16.22 -5.26
CA ASN A 181 -23.91 -15.51 -4.05
C ASN A 181 -22.66 -15.17 -3.22
N LEU A 182 -22.10 -13.99 -3.49
CA LEU A 182 -20.90 -13.50 -2.82
C LEU A 182 -21.29 -12.70 -1.56
N THR A 183 -20.97 -13.26 -0.39
CA THR A 183 -21.32 -12.72 0.93
C THR A 183 -20.09 -12.24 1.70
N ASN A 184 -19.09 -11.70 1.00
CA ASN A 184 -17.86 -11.25 1.63
C ASN A 184 -18.08 -9.92 2.37
N PRO A 185 -17.25 -9.61 3.40
CA PRO A 185 -17.19 -8.29 3.98
C PRO A 185 -16.77 -7.22 2.96
N GLU A 186 -17.17 -5.98 3.19
CA GLU A 186 -16.82 -4.85 2.33
C GLU A 186 -16.25 -3.70 3.16
N PHE A 187 -15.17 -3.08 2.68
CA PHE A 187 -14.69 -1.84 3.27
C PHE A 187 -15.66 -0.71 2.95
N VAL A 188 -15.93 0.13 3.95
CA VAL A 188 -16.87 1.26 3.85
C VAL A 188 -16.22 2.56 4.32
N ALA A 189 -16.80 3.69 3.95
CA ALA A 189 -16.36 4.99 4.45
C ALA A 189 -16.42 5.05 5.99
N PRO A 190 -15.47 5.73 6.66
CA PRO A 190 -14.43 6.61 6.12
C PRO A 190 -13.08 5.91 5.81
N THR A 191 -13.06 4.61 5.49
CA THR A 191 -11.82 3.95 5.05
C THR A 191 -11.26 4.62 3.79
N PRO A 192 -9.99 5.05 3.77
CA PRO A 192 -9.46 5.88 2.68
C PRO A 192 -9.49 5.24 1.29
N CYS A 193 -9.43 3.91 1.16
CA CYS A 193 -9.51 3.23 -0.15
C CYS A 193 -10.93 3.24 -0.77
N VAL A 194 -11.94 3.73 -0.04
CA VAL A 194 -13.34 3.76 -0.47
C VAL A 194 -13.71 5.16 -0.94
N ASN A 195 -13.91 5.33 -2.25
CA ASN A 195 -14.41 6.59 -2.82
C ASN A 195 -15.62 6.31 -3.72
N GLY A 196 -16.82 6.41 -3.15
CA GLY A 196 -18.05 6.04 -3.85
C GLY A 196 -18.09 4.54 -4.13
N THR A 197 -18.28 4.17 -5.41
CA THR A 197 -18.37 2.78 -5.86
C THR A 197 -17.06 2.21 -6.39
N GLU A 198 -15.98 3.00 -6.42
CA GLU A 198 -14.69 2.57 -6.98
C GLU A 198 -13.64 2.46 -5.87
N ALA A 199 -13.00 1.27 -5.80
CA ALA A 199 -11.79 1.08 -5.01
C ALA A 199 -10.66 1.87 -5.67
N HIS A 200 -9.93 2.65 -4.87
CA HIS A 200 -8.73 3.35 -5.30
C HIS A 200 -7.60 3.13 -4.28
N VAL A 201 -6.37 3.40 -4.71
CA VAL A 201 -5.18 3.28 -3.89
C VAL A 201 -4.80 4.69 -3.40
N PRO A 202 -5.17 5.09 -2.18
CA PRO A 202 -4.71 6.35 -1.60
C PRO A 202 -3.19 6.33 -1.42
N SER A 203 -2.53 7.40 -1.89
CA SER A 203 -1.10 7.62 -1.68
C SER A 203 -0.87 8.53 -0.48
N TYR A 204 0.06 8.13 0.38
CA TYR A 204 0.53 8.84 1.55
C TYR A 204 1.98 9.25 1.33
N TYR A 205 2.27 10.53 1.50
CA TYR A 205 3.61 11.08 1.39
C TYR A 205 4.03 11.61 2.76
N MET A 206 4.83 10.83 3.47
CA MET A 206 5.07 11.01 4.90
C MET A 206 6.52 11.38 5.16
N TYR A 207 6.76 12.17 6.19
CA TYR A 207 8.11 12.47 6.64
C TYR A 207 8.49 11.65 7.86
N SER A 208 9.75 11.21 7.91
CA SER A 208 10.29 10.47 9.04
C SER A 208 10.04 11.22 10.36
N GLY A 209 9.58 10.47 11.36
CA GLY A 209 9.09 10.97 12.64
C GLY A 209 7.57 11.16 12.71
N THR A 210 6.80 11.04 11.62
CA THR A 210 5.33 11.08 11.66
C THR A 210 4.70 9.76 12.12
N THR A 211 3.42 9.83 12.52
CA THR A 211 2.60 8.64 12.79
C THR A 211 1.57 8.45 11.69
N LEU A 212 1.70 7.38 10.89
CA LEU A 212 0.66 6.98 9.95
C LEU A 212 -0.57 6.49 10.73
N ARG A 213 -1.73 7.07 10.41
CA ARG A 213 -3.01 6.70 10.99
C ARG A 213 -3.98 6.31 9.89
N LEU A 214 -4.31 5.02 9.80
CA LEU A 214 -5.25 4.49 8.82
C LEU A 214 -6.52 4.02 9.53
N PRO A 215 -7.64 4.75 9.43
CA PRO A 215 -8.93 4.25 9.90
C PRO A 215 -9.43 3.16 8.95
N LEU A 216 -9.77 2.00 9.49
CA LEU A 216 -10.32 0.87 8.74
C LEU A 216 -11.74 0.61 9.24
N HIS A 217 -12.71 0.68 8.35
CA HIS A 217 -14.12 0.41 8.58
C HIS A 217 -14.59 -0.61 7.56
N ALA A 218 -15.22 -1.68 8.04
CA ALA A 218 -15.80 -2.69 7.18
C ALA A 218 -17.20 -3.06 7.67
N GLN A 219 -18.03 -3.42 6.72
CA GLN A 219 -19.38 -3.92 6.92
C GLN A 219 -19.39 -5.42 6.61
N ALA A 220 -19.96 -6.22 7.51
CA ALA A 220 -20.20 -7.63 7.22
C ALA A 220 -21.36 -7.78 6.22
N SER A 221 -21.36 -8.86 5.45
CA SER A 221 -22.44 -9.09 4.47
C SER A 221 -23.80 -9.16 5.16
N THR A 222 -24.73 -8.32 4.72
CA THR A 222 -26.10 -8.24 5.25
C THR A 222 -27.08 -9.15 4.50
N GLU A 223 -26.61 -9.86 3.47
CA GLU A 223 -27.45 -10.77 2.70
C GLU A 223 -27.74 -12.04 3.52
N ASN A 224 -28.90 -12.04 4.20
CA ASN A 224 -29.52 -13.19 4.86
C ASN A 224 -28.90 -13.67 6.18
N PHE A 225 -27.97 -12.94 6.79
CA PHE A 225 -27.38 -13.33 8.08
C PHE A 225 -27.55 -12.24 9.14
N VAL A 226 -28.18 -12.62 10.27
CA VAL A 226 -28.44 -11.70 11.39
C VAL A 226 -27.30 -11.72 12.43
N ASP A 227 -26.34 -12.66 12.29
CA ASP A 227 -25.31 -12.98 13.29
C ASP A 227 -23.88 -13.01 12.70
N VAL A 228 -23.61 -12.23 11.64
CA VAL A 228 -22.27 -12.18 11.03
C VAL A 228 -21.66 -10.82 11.32
N ASP A 229 -20.58 -10.80 12.10
CA ASP A 229 -19.85 -9.59 12.47
C ASP A 229 -18.47 -9.59 11.80
N ILE A 230 -17.77 -8.46 11.81
CA ILE A 230 -16.34 -8.44 11.48
C ILE A 230 -15.55 -8.99 12.68
N GLU A 231 -14.91 -10.14 12.50
CA GLU A 231 -14.10 -10.80 13.52
C GLU A 231 -12.74 -10.10 13.69
N ARG A 232 -12.10 -9.74 12.56
CA ARG A 232 -10.76 -9.15 12.56
C ARG A 232 -10.45 -8.37 11.29
N PHE A 233 -9.52 -7.44 11.42
CA PHE A 233 -8.81 -6.84 10.31
C PHE A 233 -7.39 -7.41 10.27
N HIS A 234 -6.89 -7.71 9.08
CA HIS A 234 -5.51 -8.07 8.83
C HIS A 234 -4.86 -6.97 7.99
N ILE A 235 -3.58 -6.67 8.26
CA ILE A 235 -2.79 -5.75 7.46
C ILE A 235 -1.45 -6.38 7.13
N THR A 236 -1.11 -6.38 5.85
CA THR A 236 0.18 -6.80 5.32
C THR A 236 0.92 -5.60 4.77
N SER A 237 2.25 -5.67 4.78
CA SER A 237 3.13 -4.63 4.26
C SER A 237 4.22 -5.22 3.40
N MET A 238 4.65 -4.47 2.39
CA MET A 238 5.84 -4.75 1.60
C MET A 238 6.68 -3.46 1.48
N PRO A 239 7.95 -3.44 1.92
CA PRO A 239 8.64 -4.50 2.67
C PRO A 239 7.93 -4.89 3.98
N ILE A 240 8.18 -6.11 4.47
CA ILE A 240 7.50 -6.65 5.65
C ILE A 240 7.82 -5.81 6.89
N GLN A 241 6.77 -5.32 7.54
CA GLN A 241 6.78 -4.61 8.81
C GLN A 241 5.89 -5.32 9.83
N ASN A 242 6.28 -5.25 11.11
CA ASN A 242 5.48 -5.77 12.21
C ASN A 242 4.39 -4.75 12.58
N LEU A 243 3.31 -4.74 11.79
CA LEU A 243 2.15 -3.88 12.00
C LEU A 243 1.12 -4.57 12.89
N SER A 244 0.55 -3.83 13.84
CA SER A 244 -0.50 -4.32 14.72
C SER A 244 -1.74 -3.43 14.65
N LEU A 245 -2.91 -4.07 14.60
CA LEU A 245 -4.20 -3.40 14.69
C LEU A 245 -4.82 -3.65 16.06
N ALA A 246 -5.56 -2.66 16.57
CA ALA A 246 -6.41 -2.88 17.74
C ALA A 246 -7.54 -3.86 17.39
N PRO A 247 -8.10 -4.59 18.38
CA PRO A 247 -9.29 -5.41 18.17
C PRO A 247 -10.42 -4.58 17.54
N PRO A 248 -11.21 -5.16 16.60
CA PRO A 248 -12.35 -4.46 16.02
C PRO A 248 -13.36 -4.05 17.09
N THR A 249 -13.96 -2.88 16.90
CA THR A 249 -15.08 -2.39 17.72
C THR A 249 -16.21 -1.90 16.83
N PRO A 250 -17.49 -1.96 17.26
CA PRO A 250 -18.59 -1.35 16.52
C PRO A 250 -18.33 0.12 16.23
N ALA A 251 -18.60 0.56 14.99
CA ALA A 251 -18.33 1.93 14.57
C ALA A 251 -19.21 2.94 15.34
N PRO A 252 -18.61 3.94 16.02
CA PRO A 252 -19.36 4.89 16.83
C PRO A 252 -20.24 5.78 15.94
N GLY A 253 -21.44 6.10 16.42
CA GLY A 253 -22.37 6.97 15.71
C GLY A 253 -23.11 6.33 14.53
N ARG A 254 -22.88 5.05 14.24
CA ARG A 254 -23.69 4.28 13.29
C ARG A 254 -24.74 3.43 14.03
N PRO A 255 -25.96 3.27 13.46
CA PRO A 255 -26.91 2.29 13.95
C PRO A 255 -26.27 0.89 14.00
N LEU A 256 -26.57 0.11 15.04
CA LEU A 256 -26.11 -1.30 15.14
C LEU A 256 -26.60 -2.15 13.95
N THR A 257 -27.71 -1.76 13.32
CA THR A 257 -28.25 -2.39 12.11
C THR A 257 -27.35 -2.25 10.89
N ASP A 258 -26.45 -1.26 10.87
CA ASP A 258 -25.50 -1.08 9.76
C ASP A 258 -24.39 -2.12 9.83
N ASN A 259 -24.17 -2.76 11.00
CA ASN A 259 -23.17 -3.80 11.20
C ASN A 259 -21.76 -3.43 10.69
N VAL A 260 -21.38 -2.18 10.98
CA VAL A 260 -20.06 -1.63 10.62
C VAL A 260 -19.16 -1.72 11.83
N TRP A 261 -18.00 -2.33 11.62
CA TRP A 261 -16.94 -2.46 12.61
C TRP A 261 -15.74 -1.64 12.16
N MET A 262 -14.96 -1.17 13.14
CA MET A 262 -13.80 -0.34 12.88
C MET A 262 -12.58 -0.77 13.70
N THR A 263 -11.42 -0.44 13.16
CA THR A 263 -10.14 -0.39 13.87
C THR A 263 -9.29 0.74 13.29
N GLN A 264 -8.10 0.97 13.84
CA GLN A 264 -7.17 1.96 13.32
C GLN A 264 -5.75 1.42 13.39
N LEU A 265 -5.02 1.51 12.27
CA LEU A 265 -3.56 1.38 12.29
C LEU A 265 -2.97 2.67 12.86
N SER A 266 -2.04 2.54 13.80
CA SER A 266 -1.19 3.64 14.25
C SER A 266 0.26 3.18 14.16
N TRP A 267 0.98 3.67 13.16
CA TRP A 267 2.35 3.25 12.89
C TRP A 267 3.29 4.45 12.89
N LYS A 268 4.23 4.49 13.85
CA LYS A 268 5.29 5.50 13.90
C LYS A 268 6.33 5.18 12.84
N LEU A 269 6.51 6.10 11.90
CA LEU A 269 7.49 5.99 10.83
C LEU A 269 8.79 6.61 11.29
N ASP A 270 9.76 5.78 11.66
CA ASP A 270 11.10 6.23 12.04
C ASP A 270 12.10 5.54 11.11
N VAL A 271 12.39 6.22 10.00
CA VAL A 271 13.30 5.73 8.94
C VAL A 271 14.49 6.67 8.82
N HIS A 272 15.66 6.08 8.54
CA HIS A 272 16.91 6.82 8.38
C HIS A 272 17.24 7.13 6.91
N GLU A 273 16.55 6.48 5.99
CA GLU A 273 16.62 6.71 4.55
C GLU A 273 15.19 6.70 3.99
N SER A 274 14.99 7.34 2.84
CA SER A 274 13.70 7.31 2.16
C SER A 274 13.29 5.87 1.85
N ALA A 275 12.00 5.58 2.01
CA ALA A 275 11.47 4.23 1.93
C ALA A 275 10.07 4.24 1.33
N HIS A 276 9.74 3.16 0.61
CA HIS A 276 8.43 2.96 0.00
C HIS A 276 7.80 1.71 0.61
N TYR A 277 6.57 1.85 1.09
CA TYR A 277 5.77 0.76 1.63
C TYR A 277 4.45 0.65 0.90
N LEU A 278 4.14 -0.57 0.48
CA LEU A 278 2.82 -0.99 0.04
C LEU A 278 2.11 -1.61 1.24
N LEU A 279 0.91 -1.14 1.57
CA LEU A 279 0.09 -1.70 2.64
C LEU A 279 -1.20 -2.27 2.05
N GLN A 280 -1.64 -3.41 2.58
CA GLN A 280 -2.88 -4.04 2.15
C GLN A 280 -3.66 -4.51 3.37
N ALA A 281 -4.90 -4.02 3.51
CA ALA A 281 -5.82 -4.40 4.58
C ALA A 281 -6.92 -5.32 4.06
N ILE A 282 -7.32 -6.29 4.88
CA ILE A 282 -8.41 -7.22 4.62
C ILE A 282 -9.29 -7.29 5.87
N ALA A 283 -10.60 -7.23 5.69
CA ALA A 283 -11.57 -7.50 6.75
C ALA A 283 -12.04 -8.95 6.66
N VAL A 284 -12.14 -9.64 7.80
CA VAL A 284 -12.60 -11.04 7.89
C VAL A 284 -13.78 -11.11 8.83
N ASP A 285 -14.86 -11.76 8.39
CA ASP A 285 -16.05 -11.96 9.23
C ASP A 285 -15.97 -13.20 10.13
N THR A 286 -16.96 -13.34 11.01
CA THR A 286 -17.10 -14.48 11.93
C THR A 286 -17.31 -15.84 11.24
N ARG A 287 -17.52 -15.87 9.92
CA ARG A 287 -17.62 -17.08 9.11
C ARG A 287 -16.34 -17.41 8.36
N GLY A 288 -15.32 -16.55 8.46
CA GLY A 288 -14.03 -16.70 7.82
C GLY A 288 -14.00 -16.21 6.36
N PHE A 289 -15.03 -15.48 5.89
CA PHE A 289 -14.97 -14.83 4.59
C PHE A 289 -14.19 -13.53 4.69
N ASP A 290 -13.42 -13.26 3.65
CA ASP A 290 -12.54 -12.12 3.57
C ASP A 290 -12.97 -11.13 2.48
N SER A 291 -12.78 -9.84 2.76
CA SER A 291 -13.09 -8.78 1.81
C SER A 291 -12.18 -8.81 0.57
N LEU A 292 -12.54 -8.01 -0.43
CA LEU A 292 -11.53 -7.47 -1.35
C LEU A 292 -10.52 -6.64 -0.57
N ASP A 293 -9.32 -6.50 -1.13
CA ASP A 293 -8.27 -5.76 -0.46
C ASP A 293 -8.48 -4.24 -0.51
N CYS A 294 -8.13 -3.61 0.59
CA CYS A 294 -8.04 -2.17 0.72
C CYS A 294 -6.56 -1.80 0.78
N SER A 295 -6.08 -1.24 -0.31
CA SER A 295 -4.66 -1.06 -0.56
C SER A 295 -4.23 0.40 -0.39
N PHE A 296 -3.03 0.63 0.13
CA PHE A 296 -2.47 1.95 0.40
C PHE A 296 -1.01 2.01 -0.07
N ASP A 297 -0.67 3.15 -0.62
CA ASP A 297 0.68 3.46 -1.08
C ASP A 297 1.31 4.47 -0.10
N VAL A 298 2.45 4.14 0.49
CA VAL A 298 3.08 4.97 1.54
C VAL A 298 4.55 5.22 1.19
N GLN A 299 4.83 6.43 0.73
CA GLN A 299 6.18 6.93 0.52
C GLN A 299 6.63 7.71 1.76
N VAL A 300 7.82 7.39 2.26
CA VAL A 300 8.41 8.02 3.44
C VAL A 300 9.71 8.69 3.05
N GLU A 301 9.82 9.99 3.32
CA GLU A 301 11.00 10.79 3.05
C GLU A 301 11.70 11.23 4.33
N VAL A 302 13.02 11.39 4.25
CA VAL A 302 13.83 11.96 5.33
C VAL A 302 14.14 13.41 4.99
N VAL A 303 13.79 14.32 5.90
CA VAL A 303 14.03 15.75 5.74
C VAL A 303 15.11 16.23 6.69
N ASN A 304 15.95 17.10 6.17
CA ASN A 304 16.89 17.85 6.98
C ASN A 304 16.17 18.98 7.70
N TYR A 305 16.44 19.07 9.00
CA TYR A 305 15.94 20.12 9.86
C TYR A 305 17.08 21.05 10.25
N THR A 306 16.87 22.35 10.06
CA THR A 306 17.77 23.38 10.61
C THR A 306 17.37 23.68 12.05
N LYS A 307 18.36 23.61 12.95
CA LYS A 307 18.20 24.06 14.34
C LYS A 307 18.03 25.57 14.39
N GLN A 308 16.93 26.00 15.00
CA GLN A 308 16.61 27.41 15.22
C GLN A 308 17.09 27.85 16.62
N PRO A 309 17.45 29.13 16.79
CA PRO A 309 17.80 29.65 18.11
C PRO A 309 16.58 29.63 19.04
N SER A 310 16.82 29.37 20.32
CA SER A 310 15.79 29.49 21.36
C SER A 310 15.23 30.91 21.40
N LYS A 311 13.94 31.03 21.67
CA LYS A 311 13.25 32.31 21.86
C LYS A 311 12.52 32.28 23.19
N VAL A 312 12.27 33.47 23.73
CA VAL A 312 11.44 33.63 24.94
C VAL A 312 10.03 33.13 24.64
N GLY A 313 9.58 32.16 25.44
CA GLY A 313 8.29 31.49 25.30
C GLY A 313 8.31 30.31 24.32
N PRO A 314 7.14 29.90 23.79
CA PRO A 314 7.04 28.80 22.83
C PRO A 314 7.80 29.10 21.53
N TYR A 315 8.60 28.14 21.06
CA TYR A 315 9.34 28.23 19.81
C TYR A 315 9.45 26.87 19.11
N PHE A 316 9.81 26.90 17.82
CA PHE A 316 10.07 25.70 17.01
C PHE A 316 11.59 25.49 16.91
N PRO A 317 12.20 24.62 17.73
CA PRO A 317 13.65 24.40 17.76
C PRO A 317 14.21 23.81 16.47
N TYR A 318 13.39 23.11 15.71
CA TYR A 318 13.77 22.47 14.45
C TYR A 318 12.70 22.80 13.42
N PHE A 319 13.14 23.26 12.25
CA PHE A 319 12.25 23.50 11.12
C PHE A 319 12.85 22.89 9.84
N PRO A 320 12.03 22.29 8.97
CA PRO A 320 12.49 21.80 7.68
C PRO A 320 13.22 22.89 6.88
N ASP A 321 14.29 22.50 6.18
CA ASP A 321 14.98 23.43 5.29
C ASP A 321 14.04 23.93 4.18
N PRO A 322 14.22 25.18 3.68
CA PRO A 322 13.41 25.69 2.57
C PRO A 322 13.46 24.76 1.35
N GLY A 323 12.29 24.32 0.88
CA GLY A 323 12.17 23.40 -0.25
C GLY A 323 12.40 21.93 0.08
N ALA A 324 12.73 21.57 1.32
CA ALA A 324 12.92 20.17 1.72
C ALA A 324 11.59 19.41 1.85
N VAL A 325 10.47 20.11 2.00
CA VAL A 325 9.14 19.52 2.03
C VAL A 325 8.48 19.66 0.65
N SER A 326 8.36 18.54 -0.06
CA SER A 326 7.59 18.38 -1.29
C SER A 326 6.58 17.23 -1.12
N CYS A 327 5.46 17.27 -1.82
CA CYS A 327 4.49 16.18 -1.77
C CYS A 327 3.94 15.95 -3.17
N LEU A 328 3.59 14.71 -3.49
CA LEU A 328 2.90 14.39 -4.73
C LEU A 328 1.51 15.04 -4.75
N GLN A 329 1.07 15.44 -5.95
CA GLN A 329 -0.28 15.95 -6.15
C GLN A 329 -1.30 14.88 -5.76
N ASP A 330 -2.39 15.30 -5.11
CA ASP A 330 -3.50 14.46 -4.62
C ASP A 330 -3.13 13.44 -3.53
N ALA A 331 -1.85 13.33 -3.15
CA ALA A 331 -1.42 12.51 -2.02
C ALA A 331 -1.75 13.17 -0.68
N ILE A 332 -1.94 12.33 0.35
CA ILE A 332 -2.06 12.76 1.74
C ILE A 332 -0.65 12.96 2.29
N CYS A 333 -0.26 14.21 2.48
CA CYS A 333 1.05 14.58 2.98
C CYS A 333 1.04 14.75 4.49
N SER A 334 2.05 14.23 5.20
CA SER A 334 2.15 14.37 6.66
C SER A 334 3.58 14.62 7.11
N LEU A 335 3.81 15.66 7.91
CA LEU A 335 5.13 16.02 8.45
C LEU A 335 5.10 16.31 9.94
N PRO A 336 6.14 15.94 10.71
CA PRO A 336 6.19 16.22 12.13
C PRO A 336 6.72 17.64 12.36
N ILE A 337 6.03 18.40 13.21
CA ILE A 337 6.47 19.69 13.72
C ILE A 337 6.80 19.56 15.20
N TYR A 338 7.95 20.09 15.58
CA TYR A 338 8.45 20.04 16.94
C TYR A 338 8.48 21.43 17.56
N ALA A 339 7.98 21.55 18.79
CA ALA A 339 7.99 22.77 19.57
C ALA A 339 8.67 22.54 20.94
N ASN A 340 9.18 23.63 21.50
CA ASN A 340 9.74 23.68 22.85
C ASN A 340 9.48 25.05 23.47
N THR A 341 9.74 25.18 24.77
CA THR A 341 9.69 26.45 25.50
C THR A 341 10.99 26.60 26.29
N ASP A 342 11.47 27.83 26.43
CA ASP A 342 12.66 28.14 27.23
C ASP A 342 12.34 28.34 28.72
N ASP A 343 11.05 28.40 29.07
CA ASP A 343 10.58 28.43 30.45
C ASP A 343 10.61 27.00 31.06
N PRO A 344 11.47 26.74 32.07
CA PRO A 344 11.60 25.41 32.67
C PRO A 344 10.36 24.97 33.47
N THR A 345 9.41 25.87 33.70
CA THR A 345 8.15 25.60 34.40
C THR A 345 6.96 25.45 33.46
N ALA A 346 7.12 25.76 32.17
CA ALA A 346 6.09 25.64 31.16
C ALA A 346 6.21 24.34 30.36
N ASN A 347 5.08 23.86 29.84
CA ASN A 347 5.01 22.75 28.88
C ASN A 347 4.24 23.20 27.65
N ILE A 348 4.67 22.78 26.45
CA ILE A 348 3.85 22.98 25.25
C ILE A 348 2.56 22.18 25.40
N THR A 349 1.43 22.84 25.21
CA THR A 349 0.09 22.27 25.36
C THR A 349 -0.56 22.00 24.01
N ASN A 350 -0.19 22.75 22.98
CA ASN A 350 -0.76 22.60 21.65
C ASN A 350 0.20 23.10 20.55
N ILE A 351 0.07 22.51 19.36
CA ILE A 351 0.62 23.02 18.11
C ILE A 351 -0.51 22.96 17.09
N GLU A 352 -0.88 24.11 16.53
CA GLU A 352 -2.03 24.25 15.65
C GLU A 352 -1.70 25.03 14.37
N ILE A 353 -2.51 24.82 13.34
CA ILE A 353 -2.44 25.60 12.10
C ILE A 353 -3.23 26.90 12.29
N THR A 354 -2.58 28.03 12.05
CA THR A 354 -3.22 29.36 12.16
C THR A 354 -3.73 29.87 10.82
N SER A 355 -3.06 29.53 9.73
CA SER A 355 -3.48 29.85 8.37
C SER A 355 -2.83 28.89 7.37
N SER A 356 -3.48 28.67 6.25
CA SER A 356 -2.96 27.88 5.14
C SER A 356 -3.35 28.48 3.79
N SER A 357 -2.58 28.16 2.76
CA SER A 357 -2.97 28.33 1.36
C SER A 357 -4.33 27.67 1.11
N ALA A 358 -5.18 28.31 0.31
CA ALA A 358 -6.55 27.85 0.05
C ALA A 358 -6.62 26.57 -0.80
N GLU A 359 -5.53 26.25 -1.50
CA GLU A 359 -5.36 25.07 -2.34
C GLU A 359 -4.89 23.84 -1.55
N LEU A 360 -4.41 24.05 -0.32
CA LEU A 360 -4.29 22.95 0.64
C LEU A 360 -5.73 22.62 1.06
N GLY A 361 -6.08 21.34 1.14
CA GLY A 361 -7.42 20.88 1.50
C GLY A 361 -7.85 21.31 2.90
N ASN A 362 -8.27 20.38 3.75
CA ASN A 362 -8.51 20.70 5.16
C ASN A 362 -7.27 20.28 5.97
N PRO A 363 -6.21 21.11 6.06
CA PRO A 363 -5.02 20.73 6.79
C PRO A 363 -5.35 20.60 8.27
N THR A 364 -4.78 19.58 8.91
CA THR A 364 -5.01 19.27 10.32
C THR A 364 -3.69 19.19 11.06
N ALA A 365 -3.71 19.62 12.31
CA ALA A 365 -2.60 19.44 13.25
C ALA A 365 -3.05 18.48 14.32
N LEU A 366 -2.44 17.29 14.37
CA LEU A 366 -2.75 16.29 15.38
C LEU A 366 -1.67 16.30 16.45
N TRP A 367 -2.06 16.69 17.66
CA TRP A 367 -1.17 16.63 18.82
C TRP A 367 -0.72 15.21 19.10
N VAL A 368 0.60 14.99 19.14
CA VAL A 368 1.23 13.72 19.50
C VAL A 368 1.66 13.74 20.97
N GLY A 369 2.16 14.88 21.45
CA GLY A 369 2.63 15.04 22.82
C GLY A 369 4.16 15.05 22.94
N PRO A 370 4.68 14.73 24.14
CA PRO A 370 6.12 14.63 24.37
C PRO A 370 6.77 13.63 23.41
N SER A 371 7.89 14.04 22.82
CA SER A 371 8.65 13.28 21.83
C SER A 371 10.15 13.51 22.04
N THR A 372 10.98 12.67 21.43
CA THR A 372 12.43 12.87 21.40
C THR A 372 12.86 13.01 19.95
N PHE A 373 13.57 14.09 19.64
CA PHE A 373 14.10 14.35 18.31
C PHE A 373 15.52 14.92 18.44
N MET A 374 16.47 14.38 17.67
CA MET A 374 17.88 14.78 17.72
C MET A 374 18.48 14.77 19.14
N ASN A 375 18.09 13.77 19.95
CA ASN A 375 18.45 13.61 21.37
C ASN A 375 17.96 14.73 22.31
N GLU A 376 16.97 15.52 21.90
CA GLU A 376 16.32 16.54 22.73
C GLU A 376 14.87 16.15 23.03
N SER A 377 14.43 16.39 24.27
CA SER A 377 13.03 16.22 24.67
C SER A 377 12.20 17.41 24.21
N LEU A 378 11.25 17.16 23.32
CA LEU A 378 10.43 18.16 22.64
C LEU A 378 8.95 17.78 22.72
N TYR A 379 8.10 18.62 22.14
CA TYR A 379 6.69 18.32 21.90
C TYR A 379 6.41 18.25 20.41
N GLN A 380 5.59 17.29 19.99
CA GLN A 380 5.32 16.99 18.60
C GLN A 380 3.84 17.13 18.25
N ALA A 381 3.57 17.64 17.05
CA ALA A 381 2.32 17.44 16.33
C ALA A 381 2.59 16.99 14.89
N ASP A 382 1.71 16.13 14.38
CA ASP A 382 1.75 15.69 12.99
C ASP A 382 0.82 16.60 12.17
N ILE A 383 1.39 17.35 11.22
CA ILE A 383 0.64 18.22 10.32
C ILE A 383 0.30 17.43 9.06
N THR A 384 -0.99 17.27 8.77
CA THR A 384 -1.48 16.49 7.62
C THR A 384 -2.28 17.37 6.68
N PHE A 385 -2.02 17.28 5.37
CA PHE A 385 -2.69 18.05 4.33
C PHE A 385 -2.66 17.32 2.98
N SER A 386 -3.44 17.78 2.02
CA SER A 386 -3.38 17.34 0.63
C SER A 386 -3.59 18.55 -0.29
N SER A 387 -3.20 18.44 -1.56
CA SER A 387 -3.47 19.47 -2.55
C SER A 387 -3.66 18.86 -3.93
N SER A 388 -4.67 19.35 -4.64
CA SER A 388 -4.92 18.99 -6.04
C SER A 388 -4.19 19.89 -7.04
N GLN A 389 -3.33 20.80 -6.55
CA GLN A 389 -2.58 21.74 -7.38
C GLN A 389 -1.10 21.71 -7.04
N THR A 390 -0.25 21.73 -8.07
CA THR A 390 1.19 21.84 -7.92
C THR A 390 1.65 23.26 -7.55
N GLY A 391 2.93 23.39 -7.22
CA GLY A 391 3.58 24.67 -6.88
C GLY A 391 3.57 24.98 -5.38
N ASP A 392 4.26 26.04 -5.00
CA ASP A 392 4.50 26.38 -3.60
C ASP A 392 3.20 26.68 -2.83
N LYS A 393 3.13 26.19 -1.60
CA LYS A 393 2.01 26.39 -0.68
C LYS A 393 2.54 26.86 0.67
N GLN A 394 1.74 27.66 1.37
CA GLN A 394 2.09 28.18 2.68
C GLN A 394 1.22 27.56 3.75
N LEU A 395 1.84 27.16 4.86
CA LEU A 395 1.16 26.71 6.07
C LEU A 395 1.83 27.38 7.27
N CYS A 396 1.04 28.04 8.11
CA CYS A 396 1.50 28.73 9.29
C CYS A 396 1.08 27.94 10.53
N VAL A 397 2.03 27.65 11.41
CA VAL A 397 1.78 26.95 12.68
C VAL A 397 2.07 27.85 13.87
N ARG A 398 1.36 27.62 14.97
CA ARG A 398 1.57 28.25 16.27
C ARG A 398 1.68 27.18 17.35
N ALA A 399 2.66 27.35 18.23
CA ALA A 399 2.75 26.58 19.47
C ALA A 399 2.26 27.44 20.64
N THR A 400 1.58 26.83 21.60
CA THR A 400 1.16 27.45 22.86
C THR A 400 1.68 26.62 24.03
N ASP A 401 2.05 27.28 25.12
CA ASP A 401 2.44 26.59 26.35
C ASP A 401 1.32 26.63 27.41
N SER A 402 1.64 26.22 28.63
CA SER A 402 0.73 26.20 29.77
C SER A 402 0.35 27.58 30.30
N TYR A 403 1.02 28.65 29.88
CA TYR A 403 0.75 30.02 30.31
C TYR A 403 -0.09 30.82 29.30
N GLY A 404 -0.22 30.33 28.06
CA GLY A 404 -1.09 30.90 27.02
C GLY A 404 -0.31 31.52 25.90
#